data_AF-A0A2G9PLS6-F1
#
_entry.id   AF-A0A2G9PLS6-F1
#
_cell.length_a   1.000
_cell.length_b   1.000
_cell.length_c   1.000
_cell.angle_alpha   90.00
_cell.angle_beta   90.00
_cell.angle_gamma   90.00
#
_symmetry.space_group_name_H-M   'P 1'
#
loop_
_entity.id
_entity.type
_entity.pdbx_description
1 polymer ?
#
loop_
_entity_poly.entity_id
_entity_poly.type
_entity_poly.pdbx_seq_one_letter_code
_entity_poly.pdbx_strand_id
1 'polypeptide(L)'
;MEKSGYSVDKELFQEAVYQDTVIVFKDDSGSRIDIFLKIVCNQLELSEAMIKRSSVHKDYGKVKVMLIAPEDVFLFKSLTDRQQDIDDCFAFIDAGIDWEIVMEECVAQHRKDVKWIFWLYEQLCRIEEAKAITIPAKTEVFKICRSNWKKKPSDFLLEFSREQIRKHIPTPEQKEILKAKENES
;
A
#
# COMPACT_ATOMS: atom_id res chain seq x y z
N MET A 1 -0.19 5.64 27.85
CA MET A 1 0.70 6.38 26.93
C MET A 1 1.46 7.46 27.70
N GLU A 2 0.79 8.46 28.28
CA GLU A 2 1.46 9.54 29.06
C GLU A 2 2.35 9.04 30.20
N LYS A 3 1.86 8.08 31.01
CA LYS A 3 2.65 7.45 32.08
C LYS A 3 3.88 6.68 31.58
N SER A 4 3.96 6.42 30.28
CA SER A 4 5.07 5.74 29.59
C SER A 4 5.96 6.71 28.80
N GLY A 5 5.79 8.03 28.98
CA GLY A 5 6.56 9.07 28.29
C GLY A 5 6.02 9.50 26.93
N TYR A 6 4.89 8.94 26.50
CA TYR A 6 4.27 9.28 25.21
C TYR A 6 3.20 10.35 25.35
N SER A 7 3.28 11.40 24.55
CA SER A 7 2.26 12.44 24.44
C SER A 7 1.57 12.39 23.08
N VAL A 8 0.35 12.92 23.00
CA VAL A 8 -0.40 13.01 21.75
C VAL A 8 0.23 14.09 20.86
N ASP A 9 0.64 13.72 19.65
CA ASP A 9 1.23 14.65 18.69
C ASP A 9 0.13 15.40 17.92
N LYS A 10 -0.29 16.54 18.46
CA LYS A 10 -1.41 17.35 17.93
C LYS A 10 -1.12 18.04 16.59
N GLU A 11 0.14 18.15 16.18
CA GLU A 11 0.50 18.76 14.89
C GLU A 11 0.28 17.76 13.75
N LEU A 12 0.67 16.50 13.94
CA LEU A 12 0.45 15.42 12.97
C LEU A 12 -1.05 15.13 12.71
N PHE A 13 -1.92 15.37 13.70
CA PHE A 13 -3.37 15.30 13.50
C PHE A 13 -3.90 16.24 12.42
N GLN A 14 -3.14 17.27 12.01
CA GLN A 14 -3.57 18.21 10.99
C GLN A 14 -3.35 17.67 9.57
N GLU A 15 -2.49 16.67 9.38
CA GLU A 15 -2.27 16.05 8.08
C GLU A 15 -3.48 15.20 7.66
N ALA A 16 -3.94 15.34 6.41
CA ALA A 16 -5.15 14.69 5.92
C ALA A 16 -5.12 13.14 6.02
N VAL A 17 -3.93 12.53 5.96
CA VAL A 17 -3.73 11.08 6.12
C VAL A 17 -4.04 10.62 7.55
N TYR A 18 -3.93 11.53 8.52
CA TYR A 18 -4.12 11.25 9.95
C TYR A 18 -5.43 11.84 10.52
N GLN A 19 -6.22 12.54 9.71
CA GLN A 19 -7.53 13.04 10.15
C GLN A 19 -8.55 11.89 10.30
N ASP A 20 -9.44 12.05 11.28
CA ASP A 20 -10.61 11.22 11.59
C ASP A 20 -10.44 9.80 12.16
N THR A 21 -9.26 9.16 12.13
CA THR A 21 -9.16 7.72 12.50
C THR A 21 -7.89 7.26 13.21
N VAL A 22 -6.91 8.13 13.43
CA VAL A 22 -5.62 7.75 14.02
C VAL A 22 -5.19 8.67 15.16
N ILE A 23 -4.67 8.06 16.23
CA ILE A 23 -4.01 8.79 17.31
C ILE A 23 -2.52 8.54 17.21
N VAL A 24 -1.76 9.62 17.00
CA VAL A 24 -0.31 9.58 16.97
C VAL A 24 0.23 9.93 18.35
N PHE A 25 1.03 9.03 18.90
CA PHE A 25 1.76 9.23 20.14
C PHE A 25 3.25 9.35 19.85
N LYS A 26 3.93 10.29 20.49
CA LYS A 26 5.37 10.50 20.36
C LYS A 26 6.02 10.69 21.73
N ASP A 27 7.23 10.17 21.89
CA ASP A 27 8.08 10.44 23.05
C ASP A 27 9.24 11.39 22.72
N ASP A 28 9.99 11.82 23.75
CA ASP A 28 11.10 12.78 23.62
C ASP A 28 12.28 12.22 22.81
N SER A 29 12.36 10.90 22.61
CA SER A 29 13.38 10.27 21.76
C SER A 29 13.01 10.31 20.28
N GLY A 30 11.78 10.71 19.97
CA GLY A 30 11.21 10.69 18.62
C GLY A 30 10.57 9.36 18.25
N SER A 31 10.46 8.40 19.17
CA SER A 31 9.72 7.16 18.94
C SER A 31 8.23 7.46 18.79
N ARG A 32 7.57 6.75 17.88
CA ARG A 32 6.18 7.03 17.48
C ARG A 32 5.31 5.78 17.51
N ILE A 33 4.07 5.93 17.96
CA ILE A 33 3.03 4.91 17.91
C ILE A 33 1.79 5.51 17.26
N ASP A 34 1.39 4.95 16.12
CA ASP A 34 0.20 5.34 15.39
C ASP A 34 -0.91 4.32 15.69
N ILE A 35 -2.03 4.77 16.24
CA ILE A 35 -3.17 3.91 16.58
C ILE A 35 -4.31 4.17 15.62
N PHE A 36 -4.57 3.23 14.72
CA PHE A 36 -5.69 3.27 13.77
C PHE A 36 -6.88 2.46 14.28
N LEU A 37 -8.10 2.94 14.05
CA LEU A 37 -9.31 2.15 14.28
C LEU A 37 -9.87 1.59 12.97
N LYS A 38 -9.73 0.28 12.77
CA LYS A 38 -10.25 -0.53 11.66
C LYS A 38 -9.69 -0.18 10.28
N ILE A 39 -9.67 1.09 9.88
CA ILE A 39 -9.13 1.58 8.60
C ILE A 39 -7.75 2.17 8.87
N VAL A 40 -6.75 1.74 8.11
CA VAL A 40 -5.38 2.23 8.21
C VAL A 40 -5.14 3.26 7.10
N CYS A 41 -4.68 4.45 7.47
CA CYS A 41 -4.35 5.56 6.56
C CYS A 41 -5.47 5.93 5.56
N ASN A 42 -6.75 5.74 5.92
CA ASN A 42 -7.90 5.90 5.01
C ASN A 42 -7.82 5.05 3.73
N GLN A 43 -7.08 3.94 3.77
CA GLN A 43 -6.87 3.03 2.65
C GLN A 43 -7.58 1.70 2.90
N LEU A 44 -6.83 0.72 3.41
CA LEU A 44 -7.29 -0.64 3.65
C LEU A 44 -7.87 -0.80 5.06
N GLU A 45 -8.79 -1.74 5.21
CA GLU A 45 -9.26 -2.21 6.50
C GLU A 45 -8.34 -3.31 7.03
N LEU A 46 -8.20 -3.39 8.36
CA LEU A 46 -7.76 -4.61 9.02
C LEU A 46 -8.88 -5.65 8.90
N SER A 47 -8.83 -6.45 7.83
CA SER A 47 -9.89 -7.40 7.49
C SER A 47 -9.92 -8.62 8.41
N GLU A 48 -11.03 -9.36 8.43
CA GLU A 48 -11.09 -10.63 9.17
C GLU A 48 -10.07 -11.65 8.66
N ALA A 49 -9.73 -11.62 7.37
CA ALA A 49 -8.74 -12.50 6.77
C ALA A 49 -7.32 -12.16 7.29
N MET A 50 -6.98 -10.87 7.35
CA MET A 50 -5.73 -10.40 7.99
C MET A 50 -5.66 -10.81 9.46
N ILE A 51 -6.76 -10.66 10.20
CA ILE A 51 -6.83 -11.07 11.62
C ILE A 51 -6.61 -12.58 11.76
N LYS A 52 -7.20 -13.40 10.89
CA LYS A 52 -7.01 -14.87 10.91
C LYS A 52 -5.57 -15.28 10.60
N ARG A 53 -4.86 -14.54 9.75
CA ARG A 53 -3.43 -14.76 9.46
C ARG A 53 -2.49 -14.23 10.54
N SER A 54 -2.99 -13.37 11.44
CA SER A 54 -2.16 -12.76 12.48
C SER A 54 -1.69 -13.77 13.53
N SER A 55 -0.52 -13.50 14.10
CA SER A 55 0.10 -14.33 15.13
C SER A 55 0.26 -13.55 16.44
N VAL A 56 0.14 -14.25 17.57
CA VAL A 56 0.38 -13.63 18.88
C VAL A 56 1.87 -13.37 19.05
N HIS A 57 2.24 -12.10 19.21
CA HIS A 57 3.60 -11.73 19.57
C HIS A 57 3.80 -11.73 21.07
N LYS A 58 2.84 -11.13 21.81
CA LYS A 58 2.92 -11.08 23.27
C LYS A 58 1.57 -10.85 23.93
N ASP A 59 1.36 -11.51 25.06
CA ASP A 59 0.18 -11.30 25.91
C ASP A 59 0.60 -10.62 27.22
N TYR A 60 0.00 -9.47 27.51
CA TYR A 60 0.21 -8.70 28.74
C TYR A 60 -1.01 -8.77 29.68
N GLY A 61 -1.88 -9.76 29.50
CA GLY A 61 -3.10 -10.01 30.27
C GLY A 61 -4.26 -9.11 29.88
N LYS A 62 -4.09 -7.78 29.99
CA LYS A 62 -5.12 -6.81 29.59
C LYS A 62 -5.04 -6.39 28.12
N VAL A 63 -3.88 -6.60 27.51
CA VAL A 63 -3.59 -6.24 26.12
C VAL A 63 -2.80 -7.38 25.49
N LYS A 64 -3.27 -7.84 24.33
CA LYS A 64 -2.55 -8.80 23.50
C LYS A 64 -2.03 -8.08 22.26
N VAL A 65 -0.74 -8.18 22.03
CA VAL A 65 -0.07 -7.66 20.84
C VAL A 65 0.01 -8.79 19.83
N MET A 66 -0.59 -8.57 18.67
CA MET A 66 -0.58 -9.49 17.55
C MET A 66 0.14 -8.83 16.36
N LEU A 67 0.82 -9.64 15.55
CA LEU A 67 1.47 -9.21 14.33
C LEU A 67 0.68 -9.78 13.15
N ILE A 68 0.31 -8.92 12.21
CA ILE A 68 -0.26 -9.32 10.93
C ILE A 68 0.80 -10.02 10.08
N ALA A 69 0.37 -10.77 9.06
CA ALA A 69 1.29 -11.50 8.20
C ALA A 69 2.17 -10.54 7.35
N PRO A 70 3.40 -10.94 6.97
CA PRO A 70 4.27 -10.15 6.10
C PRO A 70 3.58 -9.66 4.82
N GLU A 71 2.71 -10.48 4.23
CA GLU A 71 1.89 -10.20 3.06
C GLU A 71 0.99 -8.97 3.28
N ASP A 72 0.38 -8.89 4.47
CA ASP A 72 -0.52 -7.81 4.84
C ASP A 72 0.27 -6.52 5.11
N VAL A 73 1.44 -6.63 5.76
CA VAL A 73 2.35 -5.49 5.97
C VAL A 73 2.83 -4.91 4.64
N PHE A 74 3.26 -5.78 3.72
CA PHE A 74 3.65 -5.39 2.37
C PHE A 74 2.50 -4.68 1.66
N LEU A 75 1.30 -5.23 1.72
CA LEU A 75 0.14 -4.64 1.04
C LEU A 75 -0.15 -3.22 1.58
N PHE A 76 -0.16 -3.01 2.91
CA PHE A 76 -0.31 -1.66 3.48
C PHE A 76 0.77 -0.70 3.01
N LYS A 77 2.04 -1.13 2.98
CA LYS A 77 3.16 -0.30 2.51
C LYS A 77 3.11 -0.02 1.01
N SER A 78 2.57 -0.95 0.23
CA SER A 78 2.52 -0.83 -1.22
C SER A 78 1.55 0.24 -1.72
N LEU A 79 0.63 0.70 -0.86
CA LEU A 79 -0.38 1.68 -1.22
C LEU A 79 0.00 3.11 -0.83
N THR A 80 1.16 3.32 -0.23
CA THR A 80 1.63 4.65 0.18
C THR A 80 2.70 5.18 -0.77
N ASP A 81 2.70 6.49 -1.03
CA ASP A 81 3.64 7.11 -1.97
C ASP A 81 5.02 7.45 -1.38
N ARG A 82 5.38 6.96 -0.17
CA ARG A 82 6.66 7.34 0.45
C ARG A 82 7.80 6.55 -0.14
N GLN A 83 8.88 7.25 -0.53
CA GLN A 83 10.09 6.63 -1.08
C GLN A 83 10.68 5.53 -0.18
N GLN A 84 10.62 5.69 1.14
CA GLN A 84 11.08 4.68 2.10
C GLN A 84 10.29 3.36 2.00
N ASP A 85 9.02 3.41 1.61
CA ASP A 85 8.22 2.19 1.47
C ASP A 85 8.62 1.37 0.24
N ILE A 86 9.36 1.93 -0.75
CA ILE A 86 9.95 1.15 -1.85
C ILE A 86 11.01 0.18 -1.32
N ASP A 87 11.88 0.64 -0.42
CA ASP A 87 12.94 -0.18 0.17
C ASP A 87 12.35 -1.26 1.07
N ASP A 88 11.37 -0.91 1.89
CA ASP A 88 10.67 -1.87 2.75
C ASP A 88 9.91 -2.91 1.93
N CYS A 89 9.16 -2.48 0.90
CA CYS A 89 8.46 -3.41 0.00
C CYS A 89 9.43 -4.35 -0.71
N PHE A 90 10.58 -3.85 -1.17
CA PHE A 90 11.60 -4.68 -1.79
C PHE A 90 12.14 -5.74 -0.83
N ALA A 91 12.34 -5.42 0.45
CA ALA A 91 12.79 -6.40 1.44
C ALA A 91 11.80 -7.57 1.61
N PHE A 92 10.49 -7.33 1.58
CA PHE A 92 9.49 -8.40 1.59
C PHE A 92 9.51 -9.24 0.31
N ILE A 93 9.70 -8.60 -0.84
CA ILE A 93 9.80 -9.30 -2.13
C ILE A 93 11.03 -10.23 -2.14
N ASP A 94 12.18 -9.72 -1.71
CA ASP A 94 13.44 -10.48 -1.64
C ASP A 94 13.35 -11.65 -0.65
N ALA A 95 12.60 -11.47 0.44
CA ALA A 95 12.33 -12.52 1.42
C ALA A 95 11.33 -13.60 0.94
N GLY A 96 10.71 -13.44 -0.23
CA GLY A 96 9.83 -14.45 -0.82
C GLY A 96 8.38 -14.40 -0.33
N ILE A 97 7.74 -13.23 -0.44
CA ILE A 97 6.33 -13.03 -0.09
C ILE A 97 5.37 -13.90 -0.92
N ASP A 98 4.26 -14.33 -0.30
CA ASP A 98 3.18 -15.00 -1.02
C ASP A 98 2.29 -14.01 -1.77
N TRP A 99 2.48 -13.95 -3.08
CA TRP A 99 1.74 -13.06 -3.97
C TRP A 99 0.26 -13.40 -4.11
N GLU A 100 -0.14 -14.66 -3.92
CA GLU A 100 -1.55 -15.06 -3.98
C GLU A 100 -2.31 -14.39 -2.84
N ILE A 101 -1.78 -14.46 -1.61
CA ILE A 101 -2.36 -13.80 -0.44
C ILE A 101 -2.46 -12.28 -0.66
N VAL A 102 -1.40 -11.64 -1.16
CA VAL A 102 -1.38 -10.18 -1.43
C VAL A 102 -2.46 -9.80 -2.43
N MET A 103 -2.57 -10.54 -3.55
CA MET A 103 -3.55 -10.24 -4.60
C MET A 103 -4.99 -10.51 -4.13
N GLU A 104 -5.23 -11.64 -3.46
CA GLU A 104 -6.54 -12.00 -2.91
C GLU A 104 -7.02 -10.94 -1.92
N GLU A 105 -6.17 -10.55 -0.99
CA GLU A 105 -6.50 -9.52 0.00
C GLU A 105 -6.74 -8.17 -0.67
N CYS A 106 -5.86 -7.76 -1.60
CA CYS A 106 -6.02 -6.50 -2.32
C CYS A 106 -7.37 -6.43 -3.06
N VAL A 107 -7.76 -7.50 -3.75
CA VAL A 107 -9.03 -7.58 -4.47
C VAL A 107 -10.22 -7.66 -3.52
N ALA A 108 -10.14 -8.46 -2.44
CA ALA A 108 -11.21 -8.59 -1.46
C ALA A 108 -11.54 -7.26 -0.77
N GLN A 109 -10.55 -6.37 -0.66
CA GLN A 109 -10.71 -5.03 -0.10
C GLN A 109 -11.17 -3.97 -1.10
N HIS A 110 -11.39 -4.32 -2.37
CA HIS A 110 -12.10 -3.45 -3.30
C HIS A 110 -13.49 -3.18 -2.73
N ARG A 111 -13.79 -1.91 -2.45
CA ARG A 111 -15.14 -1.50 -2.00
C ARG A 111 -16.00 -1.22 -3.23
N LYS A 112 -16.53 0.00 -3.34
CA LYS A 112 -17.18 0.47 -4.57
C LYS A 112 -16.16 0.70 -5.69
N ASP A 113 -14.91 0.96 -5.33
CA ASP A 113 -13.82 1.27 -6.25
C ASP A 113 -12.78 0.14 -6.27
N VAL A 114 -12.26 -0.13 -7.47
CA VAL A 114 -11.26 -1.18 -7.74
C VAL A 114 -9.84 -0.62 -7.73
N LYS A 115 -9.64 0.56 -7.14
CA LYS A 115 -8.41 1.35 -7.24
C LYS A 115 -7.17 0.70 -6.63
N TRP A 116 -7.35 -0.15 -5.60
CA TRP A 116 -6.22 -0.77 -4.88
C TRP A 116 -5.34 -1.64 -5.78
N ILE A 117 -5.94 -2.35 -6.74
CA ILE A 117 -5.13 -3.19 -7.65
C ILE A 117 -4.27 -2.33 -8.59
N PHE A 118 -4.78 -1.17 -9.00
CA PHE A 118 -4.05 -0.23 -9.83
C PHE A 118 -2.89 0.39 -9.06
N TRP A 119 -3.11 0.83 -7.83
CA TRP A 119 -2.03 1.36 -7.00
C TRP A 119 -1.00 0.31 -6.62
N LEU A 120 -1.42 -0.93 -6.31
CA LEU A 120 -0.48 -2.04 -6.15
C LEU A 120 0.37 -2.21 -7.41
N TYR A 121 -0.24 -2.27 -8.60
CA TYR A 121 0.50 -2.39 -9.86
C TYR A 121 1.49 -1.25 -10.10
N GLU A 122 1.06 -0.02 -9.86
CA GLU A 122 1.89 1.16 -9.98
C GLU A 122 3.11 1.08 -9.05
N GLN A 123 2.90 0.67 -7.81
CA GLN A 123 4.00 0.49 -6.86
C GLN A 123 4.97 -0.62 -7.30
N LEU A 124 4.47 -1.74 -7.84
CA LEU A 124 5.35 -2.77 -8.41
C LEU A 124 6.21 -2.21 -9.54
N CYS A 125 5.65 -1.35 -10.39
CA CYS A 125 6.41 -0.68 -11.44
C CYS A 125 7.48 0.26 -10.84
N ARG A 126 7.13 1.04 -9.81
CA ARG A 126 8.10 1.92 -9.11
C ARG A 126 9.25 1.12 -8.50
N ILE A 127 8.97 -0.04 -7.90
CA ILE A 127 9.99 -0.90 -7.31
C ILE A 127 10.92 -1.46 -8.40
N GLU A 128 10.39 -1.97 -9.50
CA GLU A 128 11.22 -2.45 -10.61
C GLU A 128 12.12 -1.35 -11.21
N GLU A 129 11.61 -0.12 -11.31
CA GLU A 129 12.40 1.05 -11.75
C GLU A 129 13.51 1.37 -10.75
N ALA A 130 13.19 1.45 -9.46
CA ALA A 130 14.14 1.85 -8.42
C ALA A 130 15.20 0.79 -8.12
N LYS A 131 14.85 -0.50 -8.25
CA LYS A 131 15.72 -1.63 -7.89
C LYS A 131 16.30 -2.38 -9.09
N ALA A 132 15.90 -2.02 -10.31
CA ALA A 132 16.29 -2.70 -11.55
C ALA A 132 16.04 -4.23 -11.52
N ILE A 133 14.92 -4.64 -10.91
CA ILE A 133 14.49 -6.05 -10.81
C ILE A 133 13.29 -6.34 -11.72
N THR A 134 12.90 -7.61 -11.79
CA THR A 134 11.60 -8.02 -12.34
C THR A 134 10.78 -8.68 -11.24
N ILE A 135 9.54 -8.24 -11.06
CA ILE A 135 8.65 -8.79 -10.03
C ILE A 135 7.77 -9.89 -10.64
N PRO A 136 7.85 -11.16 -10.15
CA PRO A 136 7.15 -12.28 -10.77
C PRO A 136 5.63 -12.10 -10.89
N ALA A 137 4.99 -11.53 -9.86
CA ALA A 137 3.55 -11.35 -9.82
C ALA A 137 3.02 -10.19 -10.68
N LYS A 138 3.90 -9.32 -11.21
CA LYS A 138 3.48 -8.12 -11.93
C LYS A 138 2.56 -8.44 -13.11
N THR A 139 2.83 -9.52 -13.83
CA THR A 139 1.98 -9.98 -14.93
C THR A 139 0.57 -10.37 -14.48
N GLU A 140 0.44 -11.09 -13.37
CA GLU A 140 -0.88 -11.50 -12.84
C GLU A 140 -1.65 -10.31 -12.29
N VAL A 141 -0.99 -9.42 -11.53
CA VAL A 141 -1.60 -8.17 -11.05
C VAL A 141 -2.11 -7.32 -12.23
N PHE A 142 -1.35 -7.24 -13.34
CA PHE A 142 -1.80 -6.50 -14.53
C PHE A 142 -3.03 -7.12 -15.18
N LYS A 143 -3.17 -8.45 -15.21
CA LYS A 143 -4.37 -9.10 -15.77
C LYS A 143 -5.63 -8.65 -15.01
N ILE A 144 -5.54 -8.49 -13.69
CA ILE A 144 -6.63 -7.99 -12.86
C ILE A 144 -6.90 -6.51 -13.17
N CYS A 145 -5.85 -5.68 -13.29
CA CYS A 145 -5.98 -4.28 -13.71
C CYS A 145 -6.68 -4.16 -15.07
N ARG A 146 -6.24 -4.93 -16.07
CA ARG A 146 -6.83 -4.97 -17.42
C ARG A 146 -8.30 -5.37 -17.39
N SER A 147 -8.66 -6.36 -16.57
CA SER A 147 -10.06 -6.80 -16.42
C SER A 147 -10.95 -5.69 -15.84
N ASN A 148 -10.36 -4.76 -15.10
CA ASN A 148 -11.01 -3.64 -14.45
C ASN A 148 -10.72 -2.28 -15.12
N TRP A 149 -10.13 -2.28 -16.32
CA TRP A 149 -9.55 -1.09 -16.95
C TRP A 149 -10.53 0.09 -17.10
N LYS A 150 -11.81 -0.20 -17.34
CA LYS A 150 -12.87 0.82 -17.45
C LYS A 150 -13.07 1.65 -16.17
N LYS A 151 -12.61 1.14 -15.02
CA LYS A 151 -12.69 1.79 -13.70
C LYS A 151 -11.32 2.26 -13.21
N LYS A 152 -10.31 2.26 -14.08
CA LYS A 152 -8.95 2.71 -13.76
C LYS A 152 -8.99 4.12 -13.18
N PRO A 153 -8.29 4.41 -12.07
CA PRO A 153 -8.16 5.76 -11.55
C PRO A 153 -7.60 6.72 -12.61
N SER A 154 -8.05 7.98 -12.59
CA SER A 154 -7.59 9.00 -13.54
C SER A 154 -6.11 9.35 -13.34
N ASP A 155 -5.65 9.28 -12.10
CA ASP A 155 -4.28 9.53 -11.64
C ASP A 155 -3.35 8.32 -11.74
N PHE A 156 -3.84 7.16 -12.21
CA PHE A 156 -3.01 5.97 -12.37
C PHE A 156 -1.83 6.22 -13.33
N LEU A 157 -0.61 6.01 -12.84
CA LEU A 157 0.66 6.26 -13.52
C LEU A 157 0.84 7.72 -13.97
N LEU A 158 0.22 8.67 -13.26
CA LEU A 158 0.31 10.09 -13.59
C LEU A 158 1.75 10.60 -13.52
N GLU A 159 2.57 10.11 -12.59
CA GLU A 159 3.96 10.54 -12.43
C GLU A 159 4.94 9.82 -13.37
N PHE A 160 4.49 8.78 -14.06
CA PHE A 160 5.36 8.00 -14.94
C PHE A 160 5.65 8.74 -16.24
N SER A 161 6.92 8.70 -16.65
CA SER A 161 7.34 9.20 -17.96
C SER A 161 6.76 8.35 -19.10
N ARG A 162 6.75 8.92 -20.32
CA ARG A 162 6.29 8.19 -21.52
C ARG A 162 7.12 6.92 -21.78
N GLU A 163 8.40 6.93 -21.43
CA GLU A 163 9.27 5.75 -21.57
C GLU A 163 8.90 4.66 -20.57
N GLN A 164 8.68 5.03 -19.30
CA GLN A 164 8.26 4.09 -18.26
C GLN A 164 6.88 3.50 -18.57
N ILE A 165 5.94 4.29 -19.07
CA ILE A 165 4.65 3.76 -19.54
C ILE A 165 4.85 2.74 -20.66
N ARG A 166 5.76 3.00 -21.61
CA ARG A 166 6.04 2.04 -22.68
C ARG A 166 6.67 0.75 -22.17
N LYS A 167 7.50 0.83 -21.14
CA LYS A 167 8.13 -0.31 -20.48
C LYS A 167 7.14 -1.16 -19.69
N HIS A 168 6.27 -0.51 -18.90
CA HIS A 168 5.44 -1.20 -17.91
C HIS A 168 4.04 -1.54 -18.38
N ILE A 169 3.50 -0.86 -19.40
CA ILE A 169 2.11 -1.06 -19.83
C ILE A 169 2.08 -1.77 -21.18
N PRO A 170 1.48 -2.96 -21.25
CA PRO A 170 1.19 -3.65 -22.51
C PRO A 170 0.21 -2.87 -23.42
N THR A 171 0.26 -3.16 -24.72
CA THR A 171 -0.75 -2.71 -25.69
C THR A 171 -2.04 -3.56 -25.52
N PRO A 172 -3.25 -2.99 -25.71
CA PRO A 172 -3.57 -1.62 -26.17
C PRO A 172 -3.58 -0.53 -25.10
N GLU A 173 -3.61 -0.88 -23.82
CA GLU A 173 -3.73 0.04 -22.68
C GLU A 173 -2.68 1.16 -22.68
N GLN A 174 -1.46 0.81 -23.10
CA GLN A 174 -0.35 1.75 -23.28
C GLN A 174 -0.72 2.97 -24.13
N LYS A 175 -1.40 2.75 -25.26
CA LYS A 175 -1.75 3.82 -26.20
C LYS A 175 -2.79 4.77 -25.61
N GLU A 176 -3.70 4.24 -24.80
CA GLU A 176 -4.73 5.01 -24.13
C GLU A 176 -4.12 5.97 -23.10
N ILE A 177 -3.21 5.48 -22.25
CA ILE A 177 -2.51 6.32 -21.26
C ILE A 177 -1.66 7.40 -21.95
N LEU A 178 -0.90 7.04 -22.99
CA LEU A 178 -0.06 8.00 -23.70
C LEU A 178 -0.89 9.09 -24.38
N LYS A 179 -2.03 8.74 -24.99
CA LYS A 179 -2.94 9.71 -25.60
C LYS A 179 -3.56 10.64 -24.57
N ALA A 180 -3.91 10.15 -23.38
CA ALA A 180 -4.43 11.00 -22.30
C ALA A 180 -3.39 12.05 -21.89
N LYS A 181 -2.12 11.66 -21.70
CA LYS A 181 -1.02 12.58 -21.37
C LYS A 181 -0.71 13.62 -22.46
N GLU A 182 -0.98 13.33 -23.73
CA GLU A 182 -0.81 14.30 -24.82
C GLU A 182 -1.84 15.41 -24.80
N ASN A 183 -3.06 15.16 -24.28
CA ASN A 183 -4.12 16.16 -24.20
C ASN A 183 -3.98 17.09 -22.98
N GLU A 184 -3.09 16.77 -22.04
CA GLU A 184 -2.81 17.55 -20.82
C GLU A 184 -1.59 18.47 -20.97
N SER A 185 -0.83 18.35 -22.07
CA SER A 185 0.36 19.18 -22.40
C SER A 185 -0.01 20.30 -23.38
#